data_AF-A0A6P8P8G2-F1
#
_entry.id   AF-A0A6P8P8G2-F1
#
_cell.length_a   1.000
_cell.length_b   1.000
_cell.length_c   1.000
_cell.angle_alpha   90.00
_cell.angle_beta   90.00
_cell.angle_gamma   90.00
#
_symmetry.space_group_name_H-M   'P 1'
#
loop_
_entity.id
_entity.type
_entity.pdbx_description
1 polymer ?
#
loop_
_entity_poly.entity_id
_entity_poly.type
_entity_poly.pdbx_seq_one_letter_code
_entity_poly.pdbx_strand_id
1 'polypeptide(L)'
;MARNVLLRHLEELLMAEFNKFKTSLGDVPLMEGYSNIPRSKTEKADATEIARLMIQYYGEEYAPEVAVHILHEINKKDLSSKLRDAISVSSERSEERVMKVGTTAPFASKRRRNEVTVKANVILNPDTAFPTLLLSDDGKSVRLGKIAQNLPNNPERFDFRPCVLGMEGFTTGRHEWKVEVGSGVCWTLGVASAASERKGYLYMSPEEGFWVLEKSDNTLRALTFPRTPLSHRQIPEKILISLDYERGHLTFFDANEFTTILYMFGYPFRDQLFPFFMTWDQQIPIRIL
;
A
#
# COMPACT_ATOMS: atom_id res chain seq x y z
N MET A 1 1.45 7.11 9.89
CA MET A 1 0.52 7.47 11.01
C MET A 1 0.30 8.98 11.08
N ALA A 2 1.35 9.77 10.83
CA ALA A 2 1.33 11.23 10.83
C ALA A 2 0.28 11.85 9.90
N ARG A 3 0.06 11.29 8.69
CA ARG A 3 -0.95 11.80 7.74
C ARG A 3 -2.37 11.85 8.32
N ASN A 4 -2.82 10.77 8.96
CA ASN A 4 -4.18 10.69 9.51
C ASN A 4 -4.34 11.59 10.74
N VAL A 5 -3.26 11.71 11.53
CA VAL A 5 -3.22 12.65 12.65
C VAL A 5 -3.31 14.08 12.11
N LEU A 6 -2.52 14.46 11.10
CA LEU A 6 -2.60 15.76 10.45
C LEU A 6 -4.00 16.03 9.87
N LEU A 7 -4.53 15.11 9.06
CA LEU A 7 -5.83 15.25 8.42
C LEU A 7 -6.94 15.54 9.44
N ARG A 8 -7.02 14.74 10.50
CA ARG A 8 -8.02 14.93 11.56
C ARG A 8 -7.97 16.33 12.17
N HIS A 9 -6.77 16.85 12.44
CA HIS A 9 -6.63 18.18 13.04
C HIS A 9 -6.82 19.32 12.03
N LEU A 10 -6.56 19.08 10.74
CA LEU A 10 -6.85 20.04 9.66
C LEU A 10 -8.36 20.13 9.37
N GLU A 11 -9.09 19.02 9.48
CA GLU A 11 -10.55 18.97 9.35
C GLU A 11 -11.27 19.70 10.50
N GLU A 12 -10.61 19.88 11.66
CA GLU A 12 -11.13 20.68 12.77
C GLU A 12 -11.01 22.21 12.53
N LEU A 13 -10.33 22.65 11.45
CA LEU A 13 -10.20 24.08 11.11
C LEU A 13 -11.41 24.60 10.35
N LEU A 14 -11.88 25.80 10.71
CA LEU A 14 -12.86 26.51 9.89
C LEU A 14 -12.22 26.96 8.58
N MET A 15 -13.03 27.16 7.54
CA MET A 15 -12.55 27.52 6.20
C MET A 15 -11.57 28.70 6.18
N ALA A 16 -11.83 29.76 6.96
CA ALA A 16 -10.96 30.93 7.04
C ALA A 16 -9.60 30.62 7.70
N GLU A 17 -9.57 29.69 8.65
CA GLU A 17 -8.40 29.27 9.40
C GLU A 17 -7.57 28.28 8.59
N PHE A 18 -8.27 27.37 7.91
CA PHE A 18 -7.66 26.48 6.94
C PHE A 18 -7.01 27.25 5.78
N ASN A 19 -7.65 28.31 5.27
CA ASN A 19 -7.01 29.17 4.26
C ASN A 19 -5.75 29.87 4.79
N LYS A 20 -5.76 30.37 6.04
CA LYS A 20 -4.55 30.92 6.68
C LYS A 20 -3.45 29.87 6.80
N PHE A 21 -3.80 28.65 7.24
CA PHE A 21 -2.88 27.53 7.32
C PHE A 21 -2.22 27.24 5.95
N LYS A 22 -3.02 27.20 4.88
CA LYS A 22 -2.54 26.98 3.50
C LYS A 22 -1.61 28.08 3.00
N THR A 23 -1.87 29.33 3.38
CA THR A 23 -0.98 30.45 3.05
C THR A 23 0.36 30.34 3.79
N SER A 24 0.34 30.01 5.09
CA SER A 24 1.55 29.85 5.90
C SER A 24 2.49 28.76 5.39
N LEU A 25 1.98 27.67 4.78
CA LEU A 25 2.83 26.61 4.20
C LEU A 25 3.79 27.12 3.10
N GLY A 26 3.44 28.22 2.43
CA GLY A 26 4.28 28.83 1.40
C GLY A 26 5.50 29.56 1.94
N ASP A 27 5.46 30.01 3.20
CA ASP A 27 6.45 30.93 3.76
C ASP A 27 6.95 30.51 5.16
N VAL A 28 6.48 29.36 5.69
CA VAL A 28 6.87 28.85 7.01
C VAL A 28 8.40 28.67 7.10
N PRO A 29 9.06 29.09 8.20
CA PRO A 29 10.48 28.82 8.40
C PRO A 29 10.74 27.33 8.57
N LEU A 30 11.66 26.77 7.77
CA LEU A 30 11.97 25.33 7.73
C LEU A 30 13.43 25.05 8.09
N MET A 31 13.71 23.83 8.53
CA MET A 31 15.08 23.32 8.70
C MET A 31 15.80 23.21 7.36
N GLU A 32 17.13 23.21 7.40
CA GLU A 32 17.99 23.07 6.22
C GLU A 32 17.70 21.74 5.49
N GLY A 33 17.57 21.80 4.16
CA GLY A 33 17.24 20.64 3.31
C GLY A 33 15.74 20.49 2.98
N TYR A 34 14.85 21.27 3.60
CA TYR A 34 13.42 21.28 3.30
C TYR A 34 13.02 22.50 2.47
N SER A 35 11.94 22.38 1.69
CA SER A 35 11.42 23.46 0.84
C SER A 35 9.96 23.73 1.11
N ASN A 36 9.53 24.99 1.02
CA ASN A 36 8.13 25.35 1.18
C ASN A 36 7.25 24.72 0.09
N ILE A 37 6.00 24.41 0.45
CA ILE A 37 5.03 23.89 -0.51
C ILE A 37 4.57 25.07 -1.39
N PRO A 38 4.70 24.98 -2.73
CA PRO A 38 4.29 26.06 -3.61
C PRO A 38 2.81 26.43 -3.43
N ARG A 39 2.51 27.73 -3.30
CA ARG A 39 1.13 28.23 -3.12
C ARG A 39 0.16 27.75 -4.21
N SER A 40 0.65 27.57 -5.44
CA SER A 40 -0.14 27.02 -6.56
C SER A 40 -0.67 25.61 -6.31
N LYS A 41 0.00 24.83 -5.45
CA LYS A 41 -0.43 23.48 -5.04
C LYS A 41 -1.37 23.52 -3.83
N THR A 42 -1.29 24.55 -2.99
CA THR A 42 -2.13 24.65 -1.79
C THR A 42 -3.45 25.40 -2.03
N GLU A 43 -3.50 26.35 -2.96
CA GLU A 43 -4.65 27.25 -3.15
C GLU A 43 -6.00 26.51 -3.26
N LYS A 44 -6.09 25.49 -4.13
CA LYS A 44 -7.29 24.67 -4.36
C LYS A 44 -7.32 23.36 -3.57
N ALA A 45 -6.29 23.08 -2.78
CA ALA A 45 -6.22 21.84 -2.00
C ALA A 45 -7.19 21.86 -0.82
N ASP A 46 -7.81 20.70 -0.58
CA ASP A 46 -8.58 20.39 0.62
C ASP A 46 -7.68 19.87 1.76
N ALA A 47 -8.26 19.58 2.93
CA ALA A 47 -7.50 19.12 4.09
C ALA A 47 -6.71 17.83 3.80
N THR A 48 -7.27 16.94 2.98
CA THR A 48 -6.63 15.69 2.54
C THR A 48 -5.40 15.94 1.70
N GLU A 49 -5.51 16.80 0.68
CA GLU A 49 -4.39 17.12 -0.21
C GLU A 49 -3.33 17.96 0.51
N ILE A 50 -3.72 18.84 1.44
CA ILE A 50 -2.76 19.55 2.30
C ILE A 50 -2.00 18.58 3.21
N ALA A 51 -2.69 17.67 3.91
CA ALA A 51 -2.02 16.64 4.71
C ALA A 51 -1.06 15.79 3.85
N ARG A 52 -1.46 15.46 2.62
CA ARG A 52 -0.62 14.72 1.66
C ARG A 52 0.63 15.50 1.26
N LEU A 53 0.47 16.78 0.89
CA LEU A 53 1.57 17.65 0.47
C LEU A 53 2.56 17.89 1.62
N MET A 54 2.07 18.06 2.85
CA MET A 54 2.92 18.20 4.03
C MET A 54 3.78 16.95 4.27
N ILE A 55 3.20 15.76 4.17
CA ILE A 55 3.98 14.51 4.29
C ILE A 55 4.96 14.36 3.11
N GLN A 56 4.58 14.76 1.90
CA GLN A 56 5.44 14.69 0.73
C GLN A 56 6.67 15.62 0.84
N TYR A 57 6.50 16.83 1.35
CA TYR A 57 7.56 17.84 1.41
C TYR A 57 8.38 17.76 2.70
N TYR A 58 7.77 17.34 3.82
CA TYR A 58 8.40 17.40 5.14
C TYR A 58 8.58 16.02 5.79
N GLY A 59 8.00 14.94 5.25
CA GLY A 59 8.11 13.59 5.84
C GLY A 59 7.22 13.38 7.08
N GLU A 60 7.08 12.14 7.54
CA GLU A 60 6.16 11.82 8.66
C GLU A 60 6.61 12.36 10.02
N GLU A 61 7.91 12.55 10.24
CA GLU A 61 8.45 13.04 11.51
C GLU A 61 8.38 14.56 11.63
N TYR A 62 8.66 15.28 10.54
CA TYR A 62 8.76 16.74 10.57
C TYR A 62 7.47 17.45 10.12
N ALA A 63 6.63 16.84 9.28
CA ALA A 63 5.36 17.46 8.89
C ALA A 63 4.41 17.78 10.07
N PRO A 64 4.26 16.91 11.10
CA PRO A 64 3.46 17.24 12.27
C PRO A 64 4.01 18.42 13.06
N GLU A 65 5.33 18.54 13.20
CA GLU A 65 5.98 19.67 13.87
C GLU A 65 5.76 20.98 13.11
N VAL A 66 5.86 20.95 11.78
CA VAL A 66 5.53 22.10 10.93
C VAL A 66 4.05 22.49 11.09
N ALA A 67 3.14 21.53 11.15
CA ALA A 67 1.72 21.80 11.38
C ALA A 67 1.46 22.39 12.77
N VAL A 68 2.10 21.88 13.82
CA VAL A 68 2.02 22.41 15.19
C VAL A 68 2.46 23.88 15.21
N HIS A 69 3.57 24.20 14.53
CA HIS A 69 4.08 25.56 14.41
C HIS A 69 3.07 26.49 13.71
N ILE A 70 2.58 26.10 12.53
CA ILE A 70 1.61 26.90 11.78
C ILE A 70 0.30 27.07 12.55
N LEU A 71 -0.20 26.02 13.22
CA LEU A 71 -1.39 26.09 14.07
C LEU A 71 -1.20 27.10 15.20
N HIS A 72 0.01 27.19 15.78
CA HIS A 72 0.31 28.20 16.78
C HIS A 72 0.31 29.62 16.18
N GLU A 73 0.89 29.81 14.98
CA GLU A 73 0.91 31.10 14.28
C GLU A 73 -0.49 31.61 13.89
N ILE A 74 -1.40 30.72 13.48
CA ILE A 74 -2.78 31.10 13.15
C ILE A 74 -3.70 31.21 14.38
N ASN A 75 -3.13 31.27 15.58
CA ASN A 75 -3.81 31.37 16.88
C ASN A 75 -4.73 30.17 17.22
N LYS A 76 -4.37 28.97 16.76
CA LYS A 76 -5.04 27.69 17.08
C LYS A 76 -4.25 26.87 18.10
N LYS A 77 -4.00 27.50 19.25
CA LYS A 77 -3.21 26.93 20.35
C LYS A 77 -3.79 25.61 20.88
N ASP A 78 -5.11 25.49 20.95
CA ASP A 78 -5.78 24.26 21.40
C ASP A 78 -5.53 23.08 20.44
N LEU A 79 -5.65 23.31 19.13
CA LEU A 79 -5.36 22.30 18.11
C LEU A 79 -3.87 21.97 18.04
N SER A 80 -3.01 22.98 18.22
CA SER A 80 -1.55 22.81 18.31
C SER A 80 -1.17 21.90 19.49
N SER A 81 -1.78 22.09 20.66
CA SER A 81 -1.57 21.22 21.83
C SER A 81 -2.09 19.80 21.59
N LYS A 82 -3.33 19.65 21.10
CA LYS A 82 -3.91 18.33 20.77
C LYS A 82 -3.06 17.55 19.77
N LEU A 83 -2.54 18.25 18.75
CA LEU A 83 -1.68 17.64 17.75
C LEU A 83 -0.35 17.20 18.37
N ARG A 84 0.26 18.03 19.22
CA ARG A 84 1.49 17.68 19.96
C ARG A 84 1.29 16.48 20.89
N ASP A 85 0.20 16.43 21.63
CA ASP A 85 -0.13 15.30 22.51
C ASP A 85 -0.33 14.01 21.69
N ALA A 86 -0.98 14.11 20.52
CA ALA A 86 -1.14 12.98 19.62
C ALA A 86 0.19 12.46 19.04
N ILE A 87 1.17 13.35 18.85
CA ILE A 87 2.53 12.99 18.42
C ILE A 87 3.25 12.26 19.57
N SER A 88 3.22 12.77 20.80
CA SER A 88 3.86 12.15 21.97
C SER A 88 3.33 10.74 22.28
N VAL A 89 2.01 10.55 22.27
CA VAL A 89 1.38 9.23 22.51
C VAL A 89 1.74 8.22 21.41
N SER A 90 1.97 8.69 20.18
CA SER A 90 2.39 7.82 19.07
C SER A 90 3.84 7.33 19.23
N SER A 91 4.71 8.13 19.86
CA SER A 91 6.11 7.78 20.16
C SER A 91 6.23 6.70 21.25
N GLU A 92 5.45 6.81 22.32
CA GLU A 92 5.45 5.84 23.44
C GLU A 92 4.95 4.44 23.00
N ARG A 93 3.98 4.40 22.07
CA ARG A 93 3.40 3.15 21.55
C ARG A 93 4.34 2.39 20.60
N SER A 94 5.34 3.08 20.03
CA SER A 94 6.43 2.47 19.26
C SER A 94 7.50 1.84 20.14
N GLU A 95 7.85 2.45 21.29
CA GLU A 95 8.87 1.92 22.21
C GLU A 95 8.40 0.66 22.94
N GLU A 96 7.12 0.57 23.29
CA GLU A 96 6.53 -0.63 23.91
C GLU A 96 6.49 -1.86 22.98
N ARG A 97 6.56 -1.65 21.65
CA ARG A 97 6.63 -2.74 20.65
C ARG A 97 8.03 -3.32 20.46
N VAL A 98 9.08 -2.63 20.91
CA VAL A 98 10.49 -3.05 20.70
C VAL A 98 11.02 -3.92 21.87
N MET A 99 10.39 -3.88 23.05
CA MET A 99 10.88 -4.57 24.26
C MET A 99 10.37 -6.01 24.51
N LYS A 100 9.70 -6.67 23.55
CA LYS A 100 9.29 -8.09 23.70
C LYS A 100 9.89 -9.00 22.63
N VAL A 101 11.21 -9.07 22.57
CA VAL A 101 11.93 -10.25 22.04
C VAL A 101 13.08 -10.55 22.98
N GLY A 102 12.93 -11.58 23.82
CA GLY A 102 14.00 -12.03 24.71
C GLY A 102 13.60 -13.14 25.67
N THR A 103 14.11 -14.35 25.37
CA THR A 103 14.36 -15.50 26.28
C THR A 103 13.32 -16.63 26.34
N THR A 104 13.85 -17.84 26.20
CA THR A 104 13.25 -19.16 26.01
C THR A 104 12.79 -19.85 27.30
N ALA A 105 11.62 -20.50 27.29
CA ALA A 105 11.26 -21.75 27.99
C ALA A 105 9.82 -22.20 27.60
N PRO A 106 9.47 -23.49 27.70
CA PRO A 106 8.62 -24.19 26.72
C PRO A 106 7.13 -23.93 26.95
N PHE A 107 6.47 -23.33 25.96
CA PHE A 107 5.01 -23.31 25.94
C PHE A 107 4.49 -24.66 25.48
N ALA A 108 3.77 -25.31 26.41
CA ALA A 108 2.99 -26.50 26.21
C ALA A 108 2.25 -26.47 24.86
N SER A 109 2.44 -27.54 24.10
CA SER A 109 1.80 -27.81 22.82
C SER A 109 0.29 -27.92 22.99
N LYS A 110 -0.41 -26.78 22.90
CA LYS A 110 -1.82 -26.79 22.53
C LYS A 110 -1.86 -27.17 21.05
N ARG A 111 -2.03 -28.48 20.80
CA ARG A 111 -2.35 -29.07 19.49
C ARG A 111 -3.34 -28.16 18.75
N ARG A 112 -2.86 -27.48 17.70
CA ARG A 112 -3.72 -26.74 16.78
C ARG A 112 -3.94 -27.59 15.54
N ARG A 113 -5.22 -27.71 15.19
CA ARG A 113 -5.81 -28.42 14.06
C ARG A 113 -4.93 -28.28 12.81
N ASN A 114 -4.70 -29.37 12.08
CA ASN A 114 -4.01 -29.37 10.78
C ASN A 114 -4.73 -28.39 9.83
N GLU A 115 -4.31 -27.12 9.81
CA GLU A 115 -4.68 -26.16 8.77
C GLU A 115 -3.92 -26.60 7.52
N VAL A 116 -4.64 -27.26 6.61
CA VAL A 116 -4.09 -27.70 5.32
C VAL A 116 -3.85 -26.45 4.49
N THR A 117 -2.58 -26.15 4.17
CA THR A 117 -2.25 -25.15 3.16
C THR A 117 -2.75 -25.64 1.81
N VAL A 118 -3.57 -24.83 1.14
CA VAL A 118 -4.10 -25.15 -0.19
C VAL A 118 -3.26 -24.43 -1.24
N LYS A 119 -2.78 -25.18 -2.24
CA LYS A 119 -2.23 -24.56 -3.46
C LYS A 119 -3.40 -24.03 -4.27
N ALA A 120 -3.51 -22.71 -4.38
CA ALA A 120 -4.60 -22.05 -5.06
C ALA A 120 -4.40 -22.09 -6.58
N ASN A 121 -5.42 -22.57 -7.29
CA ASN A 121 -5.45 -22.56 -8.75
C ASN A 121 -5.93 -21.18 -9.25
N VAL A 122 -5.05 -20.17 -9.22
CA VAL A 122 -5.43 -18.81 -9.62
C VAL A 122 -5.61 -18.73 -11.14
N ILE A 123 -6.76 -18.25 -11.59
CA ILE A 123 -7.10 -17.94 -12.99
C ILE A 123 -7.45 -16.46 -13.06
N LEU A 124 -6.94 -15.73 -14.06
CA LEU A 124 -7.21 -14.31 -14.25
C LEU A 124 -8.65 -14.06 -14.72
N ASN A 125 -9.27 -12.99 -14.23
CA ASN A 125 -10.63 -12.60 -14.59
C ASN A 125 -10.64 -11.53 -15.71
N PRO A 126 -11.08 -11.86 -16.94
CA PRO A 126 -11.13 -10.91 -18.05
C PRO A 126 -12.05 -9.72 -17.83
N ASP A 127 -13.08 -9.84 -16.98
CA ASP A 127 -14.03 -8.76 -16.70
C ASP A 127 -13.43 -7.66 -15.81
N THR A 128 -12.33 -7.99 -15.11
CA THR A 128 -11.59 -7.03 -14.28
C THR A 128 -10.43 -6.38 -15.03
N ALA A 129 -9.94 -7.02 -16.09
CA ALA A 129 -8.71 -6.65 -16.76
C ALA A 129 -8.81 -5.28 -17.44
N PHE A 130 -7.79 -4.45 -17.22
CA PHE A 130 -7.60 -3.21 -17.95
C PHE A 130 -7.58 -3.47 -19.48
N PRO A 131 -8.25 -2.65 -20.32
CA PRO A 131 -8.50 -2.99 -21.73
C PRO A 131 -7.28 -3.32 -22.59
N THR A 132 -6.10 -2.80 -22.23
CA THR A 132 -4.86 -3.05 -22.99
C THR A 132 -4.11 -4.30 -22.52
N LEU A 133 -4.53 -4.95 -21.42
CA LEU A 133 -3.90 -6.19 -20.96
C LEU A 133 -4.28 -7.37 -21.85
N LEU A 134 -3.29 -8.16 -22.22
CA LEU A 134 -3.46 -9.40 -22.97
C LEU A 134 -3.30 -10.58 -22.03
N LEU A 135 -4.38 -11.34 -21.89
CA LEU A 135 -4.45 -12.56 -21.08
C LEU A 135 -4.22 -13.77 -22.00
N SER A 136 -3.56 -14.82 -21.50
CA SER A 136 -3.49 -16.11 -22.22
C SER A 136 -4.82 -16.86 -22.16
N ASP A 137 -5.05 -17.77 -23.12
CA ASP A 137 -6.29 -18.55 -23.23
C ASP A 137 -6.58 -19.40 -21.98
N ASP A 138 -5.53 -19.88 -21.29
CA ASP A 138 -5.62 -20.61 -20.03
C ASP A 138 -5.84 -19.71 -18.80
N GLY A 139 -5.86 -18.39 -18.99
CA GLY A 139 -5.99 -17.39 -17.94
C GLY A 139 -4.83 -17.37 -16.93
N LYS A 140 -3.67 -17.96 -17.26
CA LYS A 140 -2.50 -18.04 -16.38
C LYS A 140 -1.46 -16.95 -16.58
N SER A 141 -1.52 -16.23 -17.69
CA SER A 141 -0.50 -15.23 -18.04
C SER A 141 -1.12 -13.89 -18.39
N VAL A 142 -0.41 -12.81 -18.05
CA VAL A 142 -0.79 -11.43 -18.41
C VAL A 142 0.43 -10.60 -18.80
N ARG A 143 0.28 -9.79 -19.85
CA ARG A 143 1.24 -8.77 -20.28
C ARG A 143 0.54 -7.55 -20.83
N LEU A 144 1.25 -6.43 -20.94
CA LEU A 144 0.72 -5.23 -21.56
C LEU A 144 0.70 -5.36 -23.09
N GLY A 145 -0.45 -5.10 -23.70
CA GLY A 145 -0.59 -4.95 -25.15
C GLY A 145 -0.17 -3.57 -25.65
N LYS A 146 -0.26 -3.35 -26.96
CA LYS A 146 -0.01 -2.04 -27.57
C LYS A 146 -1.27 -1.21 -27.77
N ILE A 147 -2.42 -1.87 -27.88
CA ILE A 147 -3.70 -1.26 -28.27
C ILE A 147 -4.76 -1.75 -27.28
N ALA A 148 -5.62 -0.84 -26.84
CA ALA A 148 -6.78 -1.17 -26.02
C ALA A 148 -7.75 -2.05 -26.81
N GLN A 149 -8.21 -3.13 -26.21
CA GLN A 149 -9.26 -3.97 -26.77
C GLN A 149 -10.63 -3.30 -26.63
N ASN A 150 -11.55 -3.63 -27.52
CA ASN A 150 -12.92 -3.17 -27.45
C ASN A 150 -13.71 -4.01 -26.42
N LEU A 151 -13.57 -3.66 -25.15
CA LEU A 151 -14.21 -4.32 -24.01
C LEU A 151 -15.22 -3.39 -23.33
N PRO A 152 -16.30 -3.92 -22.74
CA PRO A 152 -17.30 -3.11 -22.04
C PRO A 152 -16.71 -2.44 -20.80
N ASN A 153 -17.11 -1.20 -20.50
CA ASN A 153 -16.72 -0.53 -19.26
C ASN A 153 -17.64 -0.94 -18.08
N ASN A 154 -17.61 -2.23 -17.71
CA ASN A 154 -18.33 -2.76 -16.55
C ASN A 154 -17.70 -2.28 -15.22
N PRO A 155 -18.45 -2.25 -14.11
CA PRO A 155 -17.97 -1.73 -12.82
C PRO A 155 -16.69 -2.41 -12.28
N GLU A 156 -16.54 -3.71 -12.54
CA GLU A 156 -15.43 -4.54 -12.05
C GLU A 156 -14.11 -4.26 -12.79
N ARG A 157 -14.18 -3.64 -13.97
CA ARG A 157 -13.02 -3.40 -14.84
C ARG A 157 -12.16 -2.25 -14.35
N PHE A 158 -10.85 -2.47 -14.22
CA PHE A 158 -9.91 -1.37 -14.02
C PHE A 158 -9.80 -0.49 -15.28
N ASP A 159 -9.89 0.84 -15.11
CA ASP A 159 -9.90 1.79 -16.24
C ASP A 159 -8.69 2.73 -16.30
N PHE A 160 -7.80 2.67 -15.30
CA PHE A 160 -6.69 3.62 -15.17
C PHE A 160 -5.30 2.96 -15.19
N ARG A 161 -5.08 1.91 -14.38
CA ARG A 161 -3.81 1.16 -14.33
C ARG A 161 -3.96 -0.19 -15.03
N PRO A 162 -2.88 -0.76 -15.61
CA PRO A 162 -2.90 -2.06 -16.26
C PRO A 162 -2.93 -3.21 -15.24
N CYS A 163 -4.04 -3.31 -14.51
CA CYS A 163 -4.30 -4.27 -13.45
C CYS A 163 -5.34 -5.31 -13.87
N VAL A 164 -5.31 -6.46 -13.21
CA VAL A 164 -6.28 -7.56 -13.33
C VAL A 164 -6.36 -8.33 -12.01
N LEU A 165 -7.54 -8.89 -11.70
CA LEU A 165 -7.74 -9.75 -10.54
C LEU A 165 -7.79 -11.24 -10.92
N GLY A 166 -7.56 -12.10 -9.93
CA GLY A 166 -7.99 -13.49 -9.98
C GLY A 166 -9.51 -13.62 -9.97
N MET A 167 -10.00 -14.72 -10.55
CA MET A 167 -11.43 -15.03 -10.65
C MET A 167 -12.03 -15.43 -9.30
N GLU A 168 -11.31 -16.24 -8.53
CA GLU A 168 -11.72 -16.65 -7.19
C GLU A 168 -11.05 -15.76 -6.13
N GLY A 169 -11.85 -15.34 -5.15
CA GLY A 169 -11.36 -14.61 -3.99
C GLY A 169 -11.51 -15.42 -2.70
N PHE A 170 -10.66 -15.15 -1.72
CA PHE A 170 -10.57 -15.89 -0.48
C PHE A 170 -11.17 -15.13 0.71
N THR A 171 -11.94 -15.84 1.54
CA THR A 171 -12.54 -15.30 2.77
C THR A 171 -12.12 -16.06 4.03
N THR A 172 -11.39 -17.18 3.87
CA THR A 172 -10.95 -18.09 4.94
C THR A 172 -9.81 -18.96 4.42
N GLY A 173 -9.05 -19.55 5.31
CA GLY A 173 -8.05 -20.57 5.05
C GLY A 173 -6.67 -20.01 4.68
N ARG A 174 -5.76 -20.96 4.43
CA ARG A 174 -4.40 -20.66 3.97
C ARG A 174 -4.24 -21.07 2.50
N HIS A 175 -3.87 -20.09 1.67
CA HIS A 175 -3.77 -20.22 0.22
C HIS A 175 -2.40 -19.81 -0.28
N GLU A 176 -1.84 -20.60 -1.18
CA GLU A 176 -0.53 -20.34 -1.77
C GLU A 176 -0.58 -20.42 -3.29
N TRP A 177 0.01 -19.43 -3.97
CA TRP A 177 0.23 -19.49 -5.42
C TRP A 177 1.60 -18.93 -5.77
N LYS A 178 2.16 -19.45 -6.87
CA LYS A 178 3.48 -19.05 -7.36
C LYS A 178 3.32 -18.22 -8.61
N VAL A 179 4.17 -17.21 -8.74
CA VAL A 179 4.18 -16.28 -9.86
C VAL A 179 5.58 -16.19 -10.41
N GLU A 180 5.75 -16.49 -11.69
CA GLU A 180 6.96 -16.21 -12.46
C GLU A 180 6.85 -14.82 -13.10
N VAL A 181 7.80 -13.96 -12.78
CA VAL A 181 7.91 -12.59 -13.29
C VAL A 181 9.13 -12.41 -14.22
N GLY A 182 10.02 -13.41 -14.25
CA GLY A 182 11.22 -13.40 -15.09
C GLY A 182 12.08 -12.16 -14.87
N SER A 183 12.69 -11.67 -15.95
CA SER A 183 13.46 -10.41 -15.98
C SER A 183 12.59 -9.16 -16.09
N GLY A 184 11.27 -9.26 -15.86
CA GLY A 184 10.34 -8.14 -16.01
C GLY A 184 10.73 -6.94 -15.15
N VAL A 185 10.66 -5.74 -15.72
CA VAL A 185 11.21 -4.53 -15.08
C VAL A 185 10.20 -3.77 -14.22
N CYS A 186 8.90 -3.92 -14.48
CA CYS A 186 7.87 -3.23 -13.73
C CYS A 186 6.61 -4.11 -13.55
N TRP A 187 6.38 -4.55 -12.32
CA TRP A 187 5.21 -5.35 -11.96
C TRP A 187 4.78 -5.08 -10.52
N THR A 188 3.54 -5.44 -10.19
CA THR A 188 3.02 -5.43 -8.83
C THR A 188 2.15 -6.65 -8.61
N LEU A 189 2.36 -7.33 -7.49
CA LEU A 189 1.73 -8.60 -7.14
C LEU A 189 1.19 -8.56 -5.72
N GLY A 190 0.09 -9.24 -5.45
CA GLY A 190 -0.40 -9.43 -4.09
C GLY A 190 -1.89 -9.76 -4.07
N VAL A 191 -2.63 -9.10 -3.19
CA VAL A 191 -4.10 -9.22 -3.13
C VAL A 191 -4.78 -7.86 -3.05
N ALA A 192 -6.01 -7.81 -3.54
CA ALA A 192 -6.90 -6.66 -3.44
C ALA A 192 -8.22 -7.08 -2.77
N SER A 193 -8.79 -6.20 -1.95
CA SER A 193 -10.12 -6.38 -1.37
C SER A 193 -11.20 -6.33 -2.44
N ALA A 194 -12.29 -7.07 -2.24
CA ALA A 194 -13.52 -6.94 -3.00
C ALA A 194 -14.04 -5.49 -3.04
N ALA A 195 -13.84 -4.75 -1.94
CA ALA A 195 -14.27 -3.38 -1.77
C ALA A 195 -13.31 -2.33 -2.39
N SER A 196 -12.18 -2.75 -2.95
CA SER A 196 -11.21 -1.79 -3.47
C SER A 196 -11.66 -1.13 -4.78
N GLU A 197 -11.35 0.16 -4.91
CA GLU A 197 -11.77 0.98 -6.06
C GLU A 197 -11.25 0.41 -7.37
N ARG A 198 -12.08 0.49 -8.42
CA ARG A 198 -11.76 0.00 -9.77
C ARG A 198 -11.56 1.14 -10.76
N LYS A 199 -12.10 2.33 -10.45
CA LYS A 199 -12.17 3.45 -11.38
C LYS A 199 -11.24 4.59 -10.99
N GLY A 200 -10.70 5.25 -12.00
CA GLY A 200 -9.86 6.42 -11.83
C GLY A 200 -8.52 6.11 -11.16
N TYR A 201 -7.92 7.13 -10.57
CA TYR A 201 -6.56 7.01 -10.02
C TYR A 201 -6.52 6.01 -8.86
N LEU A 202 -5.86 4.86 -9.07
CA LEU A 202 -5.71 3.83 -8.05
C LEU A 202 -4.53 4.15 -7.12
N TYR A 203 -4.81 4.43 -5.85
CA TYR A 203 -3.81 4.47 -4.80
C TYR A 203 -3.72 3.11 -4.10
N MET A 204 -2.65 2.36 -4.37
CA MET A 204 -2.47 1.05 -3.77
C MET A 204 -1.80 1.18 -2.39
N SER A 205 -2.56 0.87 -1.34
CA SER A 205 -2.09 0.68 0.02
C SER A 205 -3.03 -0.22 0.82
N PRO A 206 -2.60 -0.79 1.96
CA PRO A 206 -3.48 -1.58 2.82
C PRO A 206 -4.77 -0.85 3.21
N GLU A 207 -4.68 0.46 3.45
CA GLU A 207 -5.81 1.33 3.80
C GLU A 207 -6.85 1.43 2.68
N GLU A 208 -6.41 1.34 1.43
CA GLU A 208 -7.27 1.34 0.22
C GLU A 208 -7.61 -0.09 -0.24
N GLY A 209 -7.31 -1.10 0.58
CA GLY A 209 -7.62 -2.49 0.29
C GLY A 209 -6.64 -3.19 -0.66
N PHE A 210 -5.38 -2.76 -0.72
CA PHE A 210 -4.35 -3.40 -1.52
C PHE A 210 -3.14 -3.80 -0.66
N TRP A 211 -2.80 -5.09 -0.63
CA TRP A 211 -1.60 -5.61 0.02
C TRP A 211 -0.68 -6.17 -1.04
N VAL A 212 0.19 -5.33 -1.57
CA VAL A 212 0.94 -5.62 -2.79
C VAL A 212 2.42 -5.24 -2.71
N LEU A 213 3.24 -6.05 -3.38
CA LEU A 213 4.67 -5.89 -3.57
C LEU A 213 4.91 -5.35 -4.98
N GLU A 214 5.62 -4.23 -5.10
CA GLU A 214 5.95 -3.57 -6.37
C GLU A 214 7.44 -3.73 -6.67
N LYS A 215 7.75 -4.15 -7.90
CA LYS A 215 9.06 -3.96 -8.53
C LYS A 215 8.96 -2.80 -9.53
N SER A 216 9.88 -1.86 -9.41
CA SER A 216 10.12 -0.81 -10.41
C SER A 216 11.61 -0.74 -10.66
N ASP A 217 12.02 -1.06 -11.88
CA ASP A 217 13.41 -1.23 -12.29
C ASP A 217 14.13 -2.22 -11.36
N ASN A 218 15.17 -1.77 -10.67
CA ASN A 218 15.94 -2.57 -9.71
C ASN A 218 15.51 -2.33 -8.25
N THR A 219 14.36 -1.69 -8.04
CA THR A 219 13.83 -1.41 -6.70
C THR A 219 12.64 -2.32 -6.41
N LEU A 220 12.67 -2.96 -5.25
CA LEU A 220 11.52 -3.70 -4.70
C LEU A 220 10.97 -2.92 -3.52
N ARG A 221 9.65 -2.83 -3.39
CA ARG A 221 9.00 -2.12 -2.29
C ARG A 221 7.65 -2.74 -1.95
N ALA A 222 7.31 -2.76 -0.68
CA ALA A 222 5.93 -2.99 -0.27
C ALA A 222 5.15 -1.68 -0.40
N LEU A 223 3.97 -1.71 -1.01
CA LEU A 223 3.10 -0.55 -1.15
C LEU A 223 2.32 -0.27 0.14
N THR A 224 3.04 -0.09 1.26
CA THR A 224 2.49 0.45 2.52
C THR A 224 2.35 1.97 2.45
N PHE A 225 1.79 2.58 3.51
CA PHE A 225 1.85 4.03 3.73
C PHE A 225 2.67 4.36 5.00
N PRO A 226 3.86 4.98 4.86
CA PRO A 226 4.58 5.27 3.63
C PRO A 226 5.07 3.98 2.95
N ARG A 227 5.44 4.04 1.66
CA ARG A 227 5.96 2.87 0.93
C ARG A 227 7.23 2.37 1.61
N THR A 228 7.31 1.06 1.84
CA THR A 228 8.48 0.44 2.48
C THR A 228 9.45 -0.05 1.41
N PRO A 229 10.61 0.60 1.18
CA PRO A 229 11.63 0.09 0.27
C PRO A 229 12.23 -1.19 0.85
N LEU A 230 12.51 -2.17 -0.01
CA LEU A 230 13.10 -3.44 0.38
C LEU A 230 14.50 -3.54 -0.18
N SER A 231 15.48 -3.62 0.73
CA SER A 231 16.88 -3.80 0.38
C SER A 231 17.14 -5.27 0.07
N HIS A 232 17.07 -5.64 -1.20
CA HIS A 232 17.40 -6.99 -1.67
C HIS A 232 18.52 -6.90 -2.70
N ARG A 233 19.55 -7.76 -2.53
CA ARG A 233 20.70 -7.79 -3.44
C ARG A 233 20.30 -8.19 -4.86
N GLN A 234 19.33 -9.10 -4.96
CA GLN A 234 18.75 -9.55 -6.22
C GLN A 234 17.25 -9.73 -6.03
N ILE A 235 16.46 -9.27 -7.00
CA ILE A 235 15.01 -9.46 -6.99
C ILE A 235 14.70 -10.79 -7.67
N PRO A 236 13.97 -11.71 -7.01
CA PRO A 236 13.74 -13.02 -7.57
C PRO A 236 12.80 -12.99 -8.78
N GLU A 237 13.05 -13.91 -9.71
CA GLU A 237 12.23 -14.09 -10.92
C GLU A 237 10.96 -14.92 -10.65
N LYS A 238 10.88 -15.58 -9.49
CA LYS A 238 9.73 -16.37 -9.05
C LYS A 238 9.39 -16.02 -7.62
N ILE A 239 8.12 -15.71 -7.38
CA ILE A 239 7.62 -15.26 -6.09
C ILE A 239 6.51 -16.19 -5.65
N LEU A 240 6.63 -16.70 -4.43
CA LEU A 240 5.56 -17.44 -3.77
C LEU A 240 4.79 -16.46 -2.89
N ILE A 241 3.47 -16.44 -3.04
CA ILE A 241 2.57 -15.61 -2.26
C ILE A 241 1.74 -16.56 -1.38
N SER A 242 1.79 -16.33 -0.07
CA SER A 242 1.07 -17.12 0.94
C SER A 242 0.13 -16.21 1.72
N LEU A 243 -1.16 -16.46 1.59
CA LEU A 243 -2.22 -15.80 2.34
C LEU A 243 -2.67 -16.72 3.47
N ASP A 244 -2.56 -16.26 4.71
CA ASP A 244 -3.16 -16.86 5.90
C ASP A 244 -4.27 -15.92 6.37
N TYR A 245 -5.51 -16.22 5.96
CA TYR A 245 -6.62 -15.30 6.15
C TYR A 245 -6.94 -15.10 7.63
N GLU A 246 -7.04 -16.19 8.39
CA GLU A 246 -7.39 -16.18 9.81
C GLU A 246 -6.34 -15.47 10.68
N ARG A 247 -5.05 -15.58 10.33
CA ARG A 247 -4.00 -14.85 11.05
C ARG A 247 -3.79 -13.44 10.53
N GLY A 248 -4.42 -13.08 9.41
CA GLY A 248 -4.26 -11.76 8.82
C GLY A 248 -2.88 -11.55 8.22
N HIS A 249 -2.25 -12.59 7.70
CA HIS A 249 -0.90 -12.50 7.14
C HIS A 249 -0.91 -12.71 5.62
N LEU A 250 -0.21 -11.84 4.90
CA LEU A 250 0.14 -12.05 3.50
C LEU A 250 1.66 -11.97 3.36
N THR A 251 2.29 -13.07 3.00
CA THR A 251 3.74 -13.20 2.95
C THR A 251 4.21 -13.47 1.53
N PHE A 252 5.27 -12.77 1.12
CA PHE A 252 5.96 -12.91 -0.14
C PHE A 252 7.32 -13.58 0.10
N PHE A 253 7.60 -14.64 -0.64
CA PHE A 253 8.86 -15.38 -0.56
C PHE A 253 9.56 -15.40 -1.91
N ASP A 254 10.88 -15.49 -1.87
CA ASP A 254 11.64 -16.00 -3.02
C ASP A 254 11.23 -17.47 -3.25
N ALA A 255 10.70 -17.80 -4.43
CA ALA A 255 10.26 -19.16 -4.72
C ALA A 255 11.41 -20.09 -5.15
N ASN A 256 12.61 -19.57 -5.41
CA ASN A 256 13.81 -20.38 -5.65
C ASN A 256 14.50 -20.73 -4.33
N GLU A 257 14.44 -19.81 -3.36
CA GLU A 257 14.96 -19.99 -1.99
C GLU A 257 13.79 -19.92 -1.00
N PHE A 258 13.03 -21.01 -0.86
CA PHE A 258 11.76 -21.07 -0.10
C PHE A 258 11.82 -20.61 1.37
N THR A 259 13.00 -20.34 1.92
CA THR A 259 13.20 -19.79 3.27
C THR A 259 13.33 -18.26 3.31
N THR A 260 13.53 -17.60 2.17
CA THR A 260 13.79 -16.16 2.09
C THR A 260 12.49 -15.39 1.95
N ILE A 261 12.06 -14.76 3.05
CA ILE A 261 10.92 -13.83 3.07
C ILE A 261 11.36 -12.51 2.45
N LEU A 262 10.64 -12.07 1.43
CA LEU A 262 10.81 -10.75 0.83
C LEU A 262 10.10 -9.69 1.68
N TYR A 263 8.84 -9.95 2.03
CA TYR A 263 8.02 -9.07 2.86
C TYR A 263 6.80 -9.80 3.44
N MET A 264 6.26 -9.28 4.54
CA MET A 264 5.00 -9.76 5.13
C MET A 264 4.12 -8.57 5.53
N PHE A 265 2.87 -8.57 5.07
CA PHE A 265 1.82 -7.72 5.61
C PHE A 265 1.12 -8.44 6.77
N GLY A 266 0.88 -7.72 7.87
CA GLY A 266 0.11 -8.20 9.02
C GLY A 266 -1.10 -7.31 9.29
N TYR A 267 -2.28 -7.70 8.81
CA TYR A 267 -3.54 -6.96 8.92
C TYR A 267 -4.73 -7.89 9.14
N PRO A 268 -5.69 -7.54 10.00
CA PRO A 268 -6.94 -8.28 10.07
C PRO A 268 -7.73 -8.07 8.76
N PHE A 269 -7.88 -9.13 7.97
CA PHE A 269 -8.70 -9.11 6.77
C PHE A 269 -10.18 -9.23 7.14
N ARG A 270 -11.03 -8.47 6.44
CA ARG A 270 -12.48 -8.41 6.70
C ARG A 270 -13.34 -8.70 5.47
N ASP A 271 -12.77 -8.46 4.29
CA ASP A 271 -13.44 -8.66 3.01
C ASP A 271 -12.90 -9.91 2.30
N GLN A 272 -13.58 -10.32 1.24
CA GLN A 272 -13.01 -11.26 0.29
C GLN A 272 -11.80 -10.65 -0.41
N LEU A 273 -10.71 -11.40 -0.50
CA LEU A 273 -9.45 -10.96 -1.10
C LEU A 273 -9.20 -11.70 -2.42
N PHE A 274 -8.96 -10.94 -3.49
CA PHE A 274 -8.64 -11.48 -4.80
C PHE A 274 -7.14 -11.37 -5.07
N PRO A 275 -6.49 -12.40 -5.65
CA PRO A 275 -5.17 -12.25 -6.24
C PRO A 275 -5.12 -11.03 -7.16
N PHE A 276 -4.07 -10.23 -7.05
CA PHE A 276 -3.92 -8.98 -7.78
C PHE A 276 -2.62 -8.98 -8.58
N PHE A 277 -2.71 -8.54 -9.83
CA PHE A 277 -1.58 -8.45 -10.75
C PHE A 277 -1.64 -7.13 -11.53
N MET A 278 -0.51 -6.44 -11.62
CA MET A 278 -0.33 -5.27 -12.49
C MET A 278 1.02 -5.38 -13.20
N THR A 279 1.06 -5.05 -14.49
CA THR A 279 2.30 -5.02 -15.26
C THR A 279 2.28 -3.93 -16.32
N TRP A 280 3.43 -3.29 -16.51
CA TRP A 280 3.67 -2.38 -17.63
C TRP A 280 4.53 -3.02 -18.72
N ASP A 281 4.92 -4.28 -18.55
CA ASP A 281 5.82 -4.98 -19.45
C ASP A 281 5.07 -5.55 -20.66
N GLN A 282 5.55 -5.24 -21.86
CA GLN A 282 4.95 -5.72 -23.11
C GLN A 282 5.54 -7.04 -23.60
N GLN A 283 6.73 -7.41 -23.13
CA GLN A 283 7.52 -8.54 -23.63
C GLN A 283 7.51 -9.71 -22.65
N ILE A 284 7.74 -9.43 -21.37
CA ILE A 284 7.83 -10.45 -20.33
C ILE A 284 6.48 -10.53 -19.60
N PRO A 285 5.69 -11.60 -19.80
CA PRO A 285 4.44 -11.76 -19.09
C PRO A 285 4.67 -12.14 -17.63
N ILE A 286 3.76 -11.71 -16.76
CA ILE A 286 3.55 -12.35 -15.46
C ILE A 286 2.87 -13.69 -15.73
N ARG A 287 3.38 -14.79 -15.17
CA ARG A 287 2.80 -16.13 -15.29
C ARG A 287 2.50 -16.75 -13.93
N ILE A 288 1.29 -17.26 -13.75
CA ILE A 288 0.87 -18.02 -12.57
C ILE A 288 1.23 -19.49 -12.82
N LEU A 289 1.93 -20.10 -11.86
CA LEU A 289 2.43 -21.49 -11.95
C LEU A 289 1.53 -22.50 -11.23
#